data_AF-A0A3Q9V157-F1
#
_entry.id   AF-A0A3Q9V157-F1
#
_cell.length_a   1.000
_cell.length_b   1.000
_cell.length_c   1.000
_cell.angle_alpha   90.00
_cell.angle_beta   90.00
_cell.angle_gamma   90.00
#
_symmetry.space_group_name_H-M   'P 1'
#
loop_
_entity.id
_entity.type
_entity.pdbx_description
1 polymer ?
#
loop_
_entity_poly.entity_id
_entity_poly.type
_entity_poly.pdbx_seq_one_letter_code
_entity_poly.pdbx_strand_id
1 'polypeptide(L)' 'MENNCARPLDVDDAVALIGVLTTLEVLTSAGRLGTPELDSLRHSLAQGGAVLPGADDVEIAAALAALNARLRDSIS' A
#
# COMPACT_ATOMS: atom_id res chain seq x y z
N MET A 1 -1.76 22.46 19.94
CA MET A 1 -2.61 21.30 20.26
C MET A 1 -2.53 20.39 19.04
N GLU A 2 -1.56 19.48 19.05
CA GLU A 2 -1.38 18.51 17.98
C GLU A 2 -2.51 17.48 18.13
N ASN A 3 -3.51 17.56 17.26
CA ASN A 3 -4.46 16.47 17.08
C ASN A 3 -3.69 15.33 16.39
N ASN A 4 -2.90 14.59 17.15
CA ASN A 4 -2.39 13.31 16.72
C ASN A 4 -3.59 12.34 16.71
N CYS A 5 -4.41 12.44 15.67
CA CYS A 5 -5.56 11.56 15.40
C CYS A 5 -5.13 10.16 14.94
N ALA A 6 -3.90 9.75 15.18
CA ALA A 6 -3.48 8.37 15.00
C ALA A 6 -3.96 7.58 16.23
N ARG A 7 -5.24 7.22 16.26
CA ARG A 7 -5.66 6.09 17.11
C ARG A 7 -4.75 4.92 16.72
N PRO A 8 -4.13 4.22 17.68
CA PRO A 8 -3.34 3.03 17.39
C PRO A 8 -4.18 2.10 16.52
N LEU A 9 -3.61 1.65 15.40
CA LEU A 9 -4.25 0.66 14.56
C LEU A 9 -4.39 -0.62 15.38
N ASP A 10 -5.58 -1.20 15.40
CA ASP A 10 -5.79 -2.48 16.07
C ASP A 10 -4.92 -3.56 15.39
N VAL A 11 -4.41 -4.52 16.17
CA VAL A 11 -3.54 -5.58 15.64
C VAL A 11 -4.28 -6.42 14.59
N ASP A 12 -5.56 -6.71 14.81
CA ASP A 12 -6.37 -7.48 13.86
C ASP A 12 -6.58 -6.70 12.55
N ASP A 13 -6.82 -5.39 12.65
CA ASP A 13 -6.93 -4.50 11.49
C ASP A 13 -5.61 -4.41 10.72
N ALA A 14 -4.48 -4.34 11.43
CA ALA A 14 -3.15 -4.33 10.83
C ALA A 14 -2.86 -5.63 10.07
N VAL A 15 -3.20 -6.78 10.66
CA VAL A 15 -3.07 -8.09 10.02
C VAL A 15 -3.94 -8.18 8.76
N ALA A 16 -5.18 -7.71 8.81
CA ALA A 16 -6.05 -7.66 7.64
C ALA A 16 -5.45 -6.78 6.53
N LEU A 17 -4.94 -5.61 6.89
CA LEU A 17 -4.32 -4.68 5.94
C LEU A 17 -3.03 -5.25 5.32
N ILE A 18 -2.20 -5.96 6.10
CA ILE A 18 -1.05 -6.73 5.59
C ILE A 18 -1.48 -7.71 4.50
N GLY A 19 -2.60 -8.42 4.70
CA GLY A 19 -3.15 -9.35 3.72
C GLY A 19 -3.59 -8.65 2.42
N VAL A 20 -4.27 -7.51 2.55
CA VAL A 20 -4.70 -6.69 1.40
C VAL A 20 -3.49 -6.17 0.62
N LEU A 21 -2.51 -5.59 1.29
CA LEU A 21 -1.29 -5.07 0.65
C LEU A 21 -0.51 -6.17 -0.08
N THR A 22 -0.36 -7.34 0.56
CA THR A 22 0.29 -8.51 -0.07
C THR A 22 -0.48 -8.97 -1.32
N THR A 23 -1.82 -8.97 -1.26
CA THR A 23 -2.65 -9.35 -2.41
C THR A 23 -2.47 -8.38 -3.57
N LEU A 24 -2.49 -7.07 -3.31
CA LEU A 24 -2.27 -6.04 -4.33
C LEU A 24 -0.88 -6.10 -4.94
N GLU A 25 0.15 -6.37 -4.13
CA GLU A 25 1.53 -6.55 -4.58
C GLU A 25 1.65 -7.70 -5.58
N VAL A 26 1.06 -8.86 -5.25
CA VAL A 26 1.06 -10.04 -6.11
C VAL A 26 0.25 -9.81 -7.38
N LEU A 27 -0.92 -9.17 -7.29
CA LEU A 27 -1.75 -8.88 -8.47
C LEU A 27 -1.06 -7.90 -9.43
N THR A 28 -0.39 -6.87 -8.89
CA THR A 28 0.38 -5.90 -9.67
C THR A 28 1.58 -6.58 -10.34
N SER A 29 2.41 -7.30 -9.58
CA SER A 29 3.62 -7.96 -10.10
C SER A 29 3.31 -9.07 -11.10
N ALA A 30 2.14 -9.72 -10.99
CA ALA A 30 1.68 -10.72 -11.95
C ALA A 30 0.98 -10.12 -13.19
N GLY A 31 0.84 -8.80 -13.29
CA GLY A 31 0.13 -8.14 -14.39
C GLY A 31 -1.35 -8.53 -14.47
N ARG A 32 -1.97 -8.83 -13.32
CA ARG A 32 -3.36 -9.31 -13.22
C ARG A 32 -4.37 -8.21 -12.91
N LEU A 33 -3.92 -6.98 -12.69
CA LEU A 33 -4.77 -5.81 -12.59
C LEU A 33 -5.04 -5.26 -13.98
N GLY A 34 -6.29 -4.88 -14.26
CA GLY A 34 -6.59 -4.11 -15.45
C GLY A 34 -6.00 -2.70 -15.36
N THR A 35 -5.88 -2.04 -16.51
CA THR A 35 -5.41 -0.65 -16.58
C THR A 35 -6.18 0.31 -15.66
N PRO A 36 -7.53 0.30 -15.57
CA PRO A 36 -8.23 1.25 -14.71
C PRO A 36 -8.00 0.98 -13.21
N GLU A 37 -7.86 -0.28 -12.80
CA GLU A 37 -7.53 -0.65 -11.42
C GLU A 37 -6.11 -0.21 -11.07
N LEU A 38 -5.16 -0.44 -11.97
CA LEU A 38 -3.77 -0.05 -11.80
C LEU A 38 -3.59 1.47 -11.76
N ASP A 39 -4.29 2.21 -12.62
CA ASP A 39 -4.28 3.68 -12.62
C ASP A 39 -4.85 4.24 -11.31
N SER A 40 -5.92 3.63 -10.81
CA SER A 40 -6.52 4.00 -9.52
C SER A 40 -5.54 3.73 -8.37
N LEU A 41 -4.89 2.56 -8.36
CA LEU A 41 -3.89 2.19 -7.38
C LEU A 41 -2.69 3.15 -7.41
N ARG A 42 -2.16 3.46 -8.60
CA ARG A 42 -1.09 4.44 -8.80
C ARG A 42 -1.48 5.80 -8.25
N HIS A 43 -2.71 6.25 -8.54
CA HIS A 43 -3.21 7.53 -8.07
C HIS A 43 -3.29 7.58 -6.54
N SER A 44 -3.83 6.54 -5.89
CA SER A 44 -3.90 6.46 -4.42
C SER A 44 -2.53 6.44 -3.78
N LEU A 45 -1.58 5.67 -4.32
CA LEU A 45 -0.21 5.63 -3.80
C LEU A 45 0.51 6.96 -3.99
N ALA A 46 0.29 7.66 -5.11
CA ALA A 46 0.86 8.99 -5.34
C ALA A 46 0.28 10.04 -4.38
N GLN A 47 -1.03 10.01 -4.11
CA GLN A 47 -1.64 10.88 -3.10
C GLN A 47 -1.07 10.63 -1.70
N GLY A 48 -0.77 9.36 -1.37
CA GLY A 48 -0.12 8.98 -0.11
C GLY A 48 1.39 9.23 -0.07
N GLY A 49 2.00 9.72 -1.16
CA GLY A 49 3.43 9.95 -1.28
C GLY A 49 4.28 8.68 -1.34
N ALA A 50 3.68 7.52 -1.61
CA ALA A 50 4.38 6.23 -1.70
C ALA A 50 5.07 6.02 -3.06
N VAL A 51 4.60 6.69 -4.11
CA VAL A 51 5.19 6.70 -5.46
C VAL A 51 5.10 8.08 -6.10
N LEU A 52 5.88 8.31 -7.17
CA LEU A 52 5.77 9.51 -8.00
C LEU A 52 4.66 9.35 -9.07
N PRO A 53 4.09 10.46 -9.57
CA PRO A 53 3.21 10.42 -10.73
C PRO A 53 3.89 9.75 -11.93
N GLY A 54 3.23 8.77 -12.54
CA GLY A 54 3.75 8.02 -13.68
C GLY A 54 4.53 6.75 -13.33
N ALA A 55 4.55 6.35 -12.05
CA ALA A 55 5.24 5.14 -11.61
C ALA A 55 4.79 3.87 -12.37
N ASP A 56 5.73 3.02 -12.75
CA ASP A 56 5.42 1.76 -13.43
C ASP A 56 4.96 0.66 -12.45
N ASP A 57 4.55 -0.48 -13.00
CA ASP A 57 4.00 -1.60 -12.24
C ASP A 57 5.02 -2.17 -11.23
N VAL A 58 6.31 -2.11 -11.55
CA VAL A 58 7.39 -2.57 -10.67
C VAL A 58 7.55 -1.61 -9.50
N GLU A 59 7.54 -0.30 -9.76
CA GLU A 59 7.59 0.74 -8.75
C GLU A 59 6.36 0.71 -7.82
N ILE A 60 5.18 0.44 -8.37
CA ILE A 60 3.94 0.26 -7.59
C ILE A 60 4.05 -0.97 -6.68
N ALA A 61 4.50 -2.11 -7.21
CA ALA A 61 4.69 -3.32 -6.41
C ALA A 61 5.72 -3.10 -5.29
N ALA A 62 6.83 -2.43 -5.59
CA ALA A 62 7.86 -2.09 -4.59
C ALA A 62 7.31 -1.17 -3.49
N ALA A 63 6.48 -0.19 -3.83
CA ALA A 63 5.85 0.70 -2.85
C ALA A 63 4.87 -0.05 -1.94
N LEU A 64 4.10 -0.99 -2.49
CA LEU A 64 3.22 -1.86 -1.69
C LEU A 64 4.01 -2.72 -0.72
N ALA A 65 5.09 -3.34 -1.19
CA ALA A 65 5.98 -4.14 -0.34
C ALA A 65 6.59 -3.30 0.80
N ALA A 66 7.02 -2.07 0.51
CA ALA A 66 7.58 -1.14 1.49
C ALA A 66 6.54 -0.71 2.55
N LEU A 67 5.32 -0.38 2.13
CA LEU A 67 4.21 -0.08 3.05
C LEU A 67 3.92 -1.27 3.97
N ASN A 68 3.87 -2.46 3.39
CA ASN A 68 3.58 -3.70 4.11
C ASN A 68 4.68 -4.02 5.14
N ALA A 69 5.96 -3.83 4.79
CA ALA A 69 7.08 -3.98 5.71
C ALA A 69 6.99 -3.00 6.89
N ARG A 70 6.69 -1.73 6.62
CA ARG A 70 6.51 -0.70 7.67
C ARG A 70 5.32 -1.00 8.58
N LEU A 71 4.23 -1.53 8.03
CA LEU A 71 3.06 -1.92 8.80
C LEU A 71 3.38 -3.09 9.74
N ARG A 72 4.09 -4.12 9.24
CA ARG A 72 4.57 -5.25 10.06
C ARG A 72 5.46 -4.78 11.21
N ASP A 73 6.40 -3.88 10.93
CA ASP A 73 7.29 -3.28 11.93
C ASP A 73 6.54 -2.50 13.02
N SER A 74 5.38 -1.91 12.67
CA SER A 74 4.58 -1.15 13.64
C SER A 74 3.76 -2.00 14.62
N ILE A 75 3.62 -3.30 14.35
CA ILE A 75 2.84 -4.25 15.20
C ILE A 75 3.68 -5.37 15.80
N SER A 76 4.97 -5.45 15.46
CA SER A 76 5.96 -6.36 16.05
C SER A 76 6.56 -5.78 17.33
#